data_AF-A0A8S3DCF3-F1
#
_entry.id   AF-A0A8S3DCF3-F1
#
_cell.length_a   1.000
_cell.length_b   1.000
_cell.length_c   1.000
_cell.angle_alpha   90.00
_cell.angle_beta   90.00
_cell.angle_gamma   90.00
#
_symmetry.space_group_name_H-M   'P 1'
#
loop_
_entity.id
_entity.type
_entity.pdbx_description
1 polymer ?
#
loop_
_entity_poly.entity_id
_entity_poly.type
_entity_poly.pdbx_seq_one_letter_code
_entity_poly.pdbx_strand_id
1 'polypeptide(L)'
;MMKCVEDCSRALELLDPPVPDNLLQRVKAHVRRGTAFCELELYAEGLLDYEAALKLSPDDEKVREDAQRIRNFLEKNQDFS
;
A
#
# COMPACT_ATOMS: atom_id res chain seq x y z
N MET A 1 6.24 11.90 6.94
CA MET A 1 5.58 10.58 6.98
C MET A 1 4.06 10.76 6.89
N MET A 2 3.37 11.39 7.87
CA MET A 2 1.93 11.70 7.75
C MET A 2 1.53 12.49 6.49
N LYS A 3 2.28 13.53 6.13
CA LYS A 3 2.03 14.29 4.89
C LYS A 3 2.04 13.41 3.62
N CYS A 4 2.87 12.37 3.58
CA CYS A 4 2.91 11.45 2.43
C CYS A 4 1.62 10.63 2.34
N VAL A 5 1.07 10.21 3.48
CA VAL A 5 -0.21 9.50 3.55
C VAL A 5 -1.35 10.39 3.03
N GLU A 6 -1.40 11.64 3.46
CA GLU A 6 -2.40 12.63 3.01
C GLU A 6 -2.27 12.90 1.51
N ASP A 7 -1.07 13.19 1.02
CA ASP A 7 -0.81 13.48 -0.40
C ASP A 7 -1.20 12.28 -1.28
N CYS A 8 -0.89 11.06 -0.86
CA CYS A 8 -1.27 9.86 -1.62
C CYS A 8 -2.76 9.56 -1.54
N SER A 9 -3.43 9.86 -0.41
CA SER A 9 -4.88 9.71 -0.30
C SER A 9 -5.61 10.66 -1.24
N ARG A 10 -5.19 11.93 -1.27
CA ARG A 10 -5.71 12.92 -2.21
C ARG A 10 -5.42 12.55 -3.66
N ALA A 11 -4.25 11.98 -3.94
CA ALA A 11 -3.95 11.47 -5.28
C ALA A 11 -4.92 10.36 -5.69
N LEU A 12 -5.24 9.42 -4.80
CA LEU A 12 -6.21 8.34 -5.08
C LEU A 12 -7.61 8.89 -5.34
N GLU A 13 -8.06 9.91 -4.60
CA GLU A 13 -9.34 10.59 -4.86
C GLU A 13 -9.40 11.21 -6.27
N LEU A 14 -8.31 11.82 -6.72
CA LEU A 14 -8.23 12.42 -8.06
C LEU A 14 -8.12 11.39 -9.19
N LEU A 15 -7.80 10.13 -8.85
CA LEU A 15 -7.71 9.02 -9.79
C LEU A 15 -9.02 8.21 -9.87
N ASP A 16 -10.09 8.71 -9.26
CA ASP A 16 -11.46 8.24 -9.41
C ASP A 16 -12.23 9.12 -10.42
N PRO A 17 -12.90 8.53 -11.43
CA PRO A 17 -13.08 7.10 -11.64
C PRO A 17 -11.83 6.39 -12.18
N PRO A 18 -11.69 5.09 -11.90
CA PRO A 18 -10.57 4.29 -12.40
C PRO A 18 -10.67 4.09 -13.92
N VAL A 19 -9.60 4.48 -14.65
CA VAL A 19 -9.46 4.26 -16.10
C VAL A 19 -8.12 3.58 -16.42
N PRO A 20 -7.95 2.97 -17.61
CA PRO A 20 -6.69 2.33 -17.98
C PRO A 20 -5.48 3.29 -17.92
N ASP A 21 -5.65 4.53 -18.38
CA ASP A 21 -4.59 5.55 -18.42
C ASP A 21 -4.06 5.95 -17.04
N ASN A 22 -4.86 5.72 -15.99
CA ASN A 22 -4.53 6.08 -14.62
C ASN A 22 -4.15 4.87 -13.74
N LEU A 23 -4.06 3.68 -14.32
CA LEU A 23 -3.76 2.43 -13.62
C LEU A 23 -2.41 2.49 -12.89
N LEU A 24 -1.35 2.92 -13.59
CA LEU A 24 0.00 2.96 -13.01
C LEU A 24 0.10 3.98 -11.88
N GLN A 25 -0.59 5.11 -11.99
CA GLN A 25 -0.66 6.14 -10.96
C GLN A 25 -1.36 5.60 -9.71
N ARG A 26 -2.46 4.85 -9.87
CA ARG A 26 -3.17 4.21 -8.76
C ARG A 26 -2.29 3.17 -8.04
N VAL A 27 -1.61 2.30 -8.80
CA VAL A 27 -0.65 1.34 -8.23
C VAL A 27 0.41 2.06 -7.40
N LYS A 28 1.05 3.09 -7.97
CA LYS A 28 2.09 3.87 -7.28
C LYS A 28 1.56 4.61 -6.05
N ALA A 29 0.36 5.17 -6.12
CA ALA A 29 -0.23 5.89 -4.99
C ALA A 29 -0.52 4.95 -3.82
N HIS A 30 -1.05 3.76 -4.08
CA HIS A 30 -1.22 2.72 -3.07
C HIS A 30 0.12 2.28 -2.47
N VAL A 31 1.12 1.91 -3.29
CA VAL A 31 2.44 1.50 -2.77
C VAL A 31 3.06 2.59 -1.89
N ARG A 32 3.06 3.85 -2.34
CA ARG A 32 3.64 4.97 -1.56
C ARG A 32 2.90 5.22 -0.26
N ARG A 33 1.56 5.15 -0.28
CA ARG A 33 0.76 5.30 0.95
C ARG A 33 1.01 4.15 1.92
N GLY A 34 1.06 2.92 1.41
CA GLY A 34 1.37 1.73 2.20
C GLY A 34 2.75 1.78 2.84
N THR A 35 3.78 2.23 2.10
CA THR A 35 5.12 2.48 2.66
C THR A 35 5.07 3.54 3.76
N ALA A 36 4.36 4.66 3.53
CA ALA A 36 4.25 5.73 4.53
C ALA A 36 3.52 5.29 5.80
N PHE A 37 2.52 4.40 5.70
CA PHE A 37 1.90 3.76 6.86
C PHE A 37 2.89 2.85 7.60
N CYS A 38 3.68 2.04 6.89
CA CYS A 38 4.71 1.20 7.52
C CYS A 38 5.78 2.03 8.25
N GLU A 39 6.20 3.17 7.68
CA GLU A 39 7.11 4.12 8.35
C GLU A 39 6.51 4.76 9.61
N LEU A 40 5.18 4.75 9.75
CA LEU A 40 4.44 5.18 10.94
C LEU A 40 4.11 4.01 11.88
N GLU A 41 4.64 2.82 11.61
CA GLU A 41 4.34 1.56 12.33
C GLU A 41 2.86 1.12 12.25
N LEU A 42 2.10 1.72 11.33
CA LEU A 42 0.72 1.36 10.99
C LEU A 42 0.72 0.23 9.95
N TYR A 43 1.29 -0.91 10.33
CA TYR A 43 1.58 -2.02 9.39
C TYR A 43 0.33 -2.67 8.80
N ALA A 44 -0.79 -2.72 9.52
CA ALA A 44 -2.04 -3.28 9.02
C ALA A 44 -2.63 -2.41 7.91
N GLU A 45 -2.66 -1.09 8.11
CA GLU A 45 -3.05 -0.09 7.12
C GLU A 45 -2.10 -0.12 5.91
N GLY A 46 -0.80 -0.23 6.19
CA GLY A 46 0.22 -0.42 5.17
C GLY A 46 -0.06 -1.62 4.27
N LEU A 47 -0.33 -2.78 4.87
CA LEU A 47 -0.63 -4.01 4.14
C LEU A 47 -1.85 -3.86 3.23
N LEU A 48 -2.93 -3.23 3.70
CA LEU A 48 -4.14 -3.01 2.90
C LEU A 48 -3.85 -2.24 1.60
N ASP A 49 -2.95 -1.26 1.66
CA ASP A 49 -2.53 -0.50 0.49
C ASP A 49 -1.67 -1.36 -0.47
N TYR A 50 -0.74 -2.17 0.05
CA TYR A 50 0.01 -3.11 -0.78
C TYR A 50 -0.91 -4.15 -1.47
N GLU A 51 -1.92 -4.64 -0.78
CA GLU A 51 -2.92 -5.54 -1.35
C GLU A 51 -3.77 -4.85 -2.43
N ALA A 52 -4.14 -3.58 -2.22
CA ALA A 52 -4.82 -2.79 -3.25
C ALA A 52 -3.96 -2.61 -4.50
N ALA A 53 -2.65 -2.37 -4.34
CA ALA A 53 -1.70 -2.31 -5.45
C ALA A 53 -1.61 -3.65 -6.20
N LEU A 54 -1.56 -4.80 -5.49
CA LEU A 54 -1.53 -6.13 -6.09
C LEU A 54 -2.82 -6.50 -6.82
N LYS A 55 -3.98 -6.02 -6.37
CA LYS A 55 -5.24 -6.20 -7.12
C LYS A 55 -5.21 -5.52 -8.49
N LEU A 56 -4.46 -4.42 -8.61
CA LEU A 56 -4.30 -3.65 -9.85
C LEU A 56 -3.13 -4.17 -10.71
N SER A 57 -2.08 -4.71 -10.08
CA SER A 57 -0.89 -5.26 -10.74
C SER A 57 -0.45 -6.57 -10.07
N PRO A 58 -1.14 -7.69 -10.35
CA PRO A 58 -0.88 -8.97 -9.68
C PRO A 58 0.53 -9.53 -9.90
N ASP A 59 1.15 -9.13 -11.02
CA ASP A 59 2.47 -9.61 -11.45
C ASP A 59 3.63 -8.75 -10.91
N ASP A 60 3.35 -7.73 -10.07
CA ASP A 60 4.40 -6.92 -9.45
C ASP A 60 5.07 -7.69 -8.30
N GLU A 61 6.16 -8.40 -8.63
CA GLU A 61 6.91 -9.22 -7.67
C GLU A 61 7.44 -8.39 -6.49
N LYS A 62 7.87 -7.15 -6.74
CA LYS A 62 8.42 -6.31 -5.69
C LYS A 62 7.35 -5.94 -4.66
N VAL A 63 6.16 -5.55 -5.13
CA VAL A 63 5.02 -5.24 -4.26
C VAL A 63 4.58 -6.51 -3.51
N ARG A 64 4.65 -7.68 -4.14
CA ARG A 64 4.32 -8.96 -3.51
C ARG A 64 5.29 -9.32 -2.38
N GLU A 65 6.58 -9.16 -2.61
CA GLU A 65 7.61 -9.36 -1.59
C GLU A 65 7.42 -8.41 -0.41
N ASP A 66 7.18 -7.13 -0.66
CA ASP A 66 6.94 -6.14 0.40
C ASP A 66 5.69 -6.49 1.21
N ALA A 67 4.58 -6.85 0.55
CA ALA A 67 3.35 -7.30 1.23
C ALA A 67 3.61 -8.55 2.09
N GLN A 68 4.42 -9.50 1.61
CA GLN A 68 4.77 -10.70 2.39
C GLN A 68 5.64 -10.36 3.60
N ARG A 69 6.59 -9.42 3.48
CA ARG A 69 7.40 -8.94 4.61
C ARG A 69 6.50 -8.34 5.69
N ILE A 70 5.52 -7.52 5.32
CA ILE A 70 4.57 -6.90 6.24
C ILE A 70 3.70 -7.98 6.92
N ARG A 71 3.16 -8.95 6.16
CA ARG A 71 2.40 -10.08 6.73
C ARG A 71 3.21 -10.87 7.75
N ASN A 72 4.42 -11.27 7.40
CA ASN A 72 5.30 -12.01 8.30
C ASN A 72 5.64 -11.20 9.56
N PHE A 73 5.75 -9.88 9.45
CA PHE A 73 5.96 -9.01 10.60
C PHE A 73 4.72 -9.01 11.51
N LEU A 74 3.53 -8.79 10.95
CA LEU A 74 2.28 -8.78 11.71
C LEU A 74 2.02 -10.11 12.43
N GLU A 75 2.16 -11.24 11.75
CA GLU A 75 1.99 -12.58 12.33
C GLU A 75 2.92 -12.77 13.54
N LYS A 76 4.21 -12.46 13.38
CA LYS A 76 5.20 -12.59 14.48
C LYS A 76 4.90 -11.69 15.68
N ASN A 77 4.29 -10.53 15.47
CA ASN A 77 3.99 -9.58 16.54
C ASN A 77 2.60 -9.81 17.17
N GLN A 78 1.70 -10.54 16.50
CA GLN A 78 0.41 -10.97 17.06
C GLN A 78 0.57 -12.08 18.10
N ASP A 79 1.61 -12.91 18.00
CA ASP A 79 1.90 -13.99 18.95
C ASP A 79 2.41 -13.51 20.34
N PHE A 80 2.60 -12.20 20.53
CA PHE A 80 3.08 -11.61 21.79
C PHE A 80 2.02 -10.81 22.57
N SER A 81 0.74 -10.84 22.17
CA SER A 81 -0.37 -10.18 22.88
C SER A 81 -1.20 -11.14 23.74
#